data_AF-A0A812I4E1-F1
#
_entry.id   AF-A0A812I4E1-F1
#
_cell.length_a   1.000
_cell.length_b   1.000
_cell.length_c   1.000
_cell.angle_alpha   90.00
_cell.angle_beta   90.00
_cell.angle_gamma   90.00
#
_symmetry.space_group_name_H-M   'P 1'
#
loop_
_entity.id
_entity.type
_entity.pdbx_description
1 polymer ?
#
loop_
_entity_poly.entity_id
_entity_poly.type
_entity_poly.pdbx_seq_one_letter_code
_entity_poly.pdbx_strand_id
1 'polypeptide(L)'
;MSSPSSSDAASSDTEERVHRQAAEDEAAKRQRAVTRNWFRRCMLARLCELYYEEQLLGAECSSRQRIGRMSAFKRRADGETAENIISYTCIQLSGRLARKLRQDTDMLEACFLEPIPPNDEAWIRRAGKWGDPTKARMAQRMELQLTRSLATRLQVSDTASFVHDTTTFAGFHMYLDFLWDLWALLSSDERYECTMWYQNMPTGARVPDSTADEPMAASDHCGVAEWDQEIIPPSDNDVENTDQQEPPSGSRDGPWNNFGRPA
;
A
#
# COMPACT_ATOMS: atom_id res chain seq x y z
N MET A 1 61.77 -3.90 23.11
CA MET A 1 60.69 -4.65 22.43
C MET A 1 59.41 -3.90 22.72
N SER A 2 58.82 -3.28 21.70
CA SER A 2 57.69 -2.36 21.83
C SER A 2 56.39 -3.13 22.05
N SER A 3 55.62 -2.75 23.07
CA SER A 3 54.25 -3.22 23.26
C SER A 3 53.33 -2.63 22.18
N PRO A 4 52.46 -3.42 21.54
CA PRO A 4 51.52 -2.89 20.57
C PRO A 4 50.42 -2.09 21.27
N SER A 5 50.10 -0.95 20.67
CA SER A 5 49.15 0.04 21.16
C SER A 5 47.73 -0.52 21.19
N SER A 6 47.17 -0.66 22.40
CA SER A 6 45.79 -1.12 22.64
C SER A 6 44.72 -0.07 22.30
N SER A 7 45.11 1.13 21.81
CA SER A 7 44.21 2.23 21.47
C SER A 7 43.50 2.06 20.13
N ASP A 8 44.15 1.42 19.16
CA ASP A 8 43.71 1.47 17.77
C ASP A 8 42.62 0.44 17.47
N ALA A 9 42.60 -0.67 18.21
CA ALA A 9 41.56 -1.70 18.11
C ALA A 9 40.18 -1.23 18.62
N ALA A 10 40.14 -0.36 19.63
CA ALA A 10 38.89 0.19 20.18
C ALA A 10 38.29 1.29 19.28
N SER A 11 39.14 2.06 18.58
CA SER A 11 38.70 3.05 17.59
C SER A 11 38.11 2.36 16.35
N SER A 12 38.78 1.32 15.85
CA SER A 12 38.33 0.54 14.69
C SER A 12 36.99 -0.17 14.93
N ASP A 13 36.78 -0.78 16.09
CA ASP A 13 35.50 -1.46 16.44
C ASP A 13 34.35 -0.46 16.62
N THR A 14 34.64 0.78 17.05
CA THR A 14 33.62 1.84 17.16
C THR A 14 33.21 2.37 15.79
N GLU A 15 34.18 2.59 14.89
CA GLU A 15 33.93 3.03 13.51
C GLU A 15 33.17 1.97 12.69
N GLU A 16 33.55 0.69 12.81
CA GLU A 16 32.84 -0.42 12.16
C GLU A 16 31.38 -0.55 12.63
N ARG A 17 31.12 -0.33 13.93
CA ARG A 17 29.75 -0.32 14.48
C ARG A 17 28.93 0.86 13.97
N VAL A 18 29.52 2.05 13.87
CA VAL A 18 28.85 3.23 13.31
C VAL A 18 28.52 3.02 11.84
N HIS A 19 29.44 2.46 11.04
CA HIS A 19 29.19 2.14 9.64
C HIS A 19 28.11 1.07 9.46
N ARG A 20 28.08 0.03 10.31
CA ARG A 20 27.04 -1.00 10.30
C ARG A 20 25.67 -0.41 10.64
N GLN A 21 25.60 0.40 11.69
CA GLN A 21 24.35 1.07 12.09
C GLN A 21 23.84 1.99 10.98
N ALA A 22 24.72 2.77 10.34
CA ALA A 22 24.34 3.63 9.23
C ALA A 22 23.81 2.82 8.02
N ALA A 23 24.41 1.66 7.73
CA ALA A 23 23.94 0.77 6.67
C ALA A 23 22.56 0.16 6.99
N GLU A 24 22.34 -0.26 8.23
CA GLU A 24 21.05 -0.75 8.72
C GLU A 24 19.97 0.34 8.66
N ASP A 25 20.31 1.55 9.07
CA ASP A 25 19.40 2.71 9.01
C ASP A 25 19.02 3.05 7.55
N GLU A 26 19.97 2.99 6.62
CA GLU A 26 19.72 3.19 5.19
C GLU A 26 18.86 2.07 4.59
N ALA A 27 19.12 0.81 4.94
CA ALA A 27 18.27 -0.31 4.52
C ALA A 27 16.83 -0.16 5.05
N ALA A 28 16.66 0.24 6.31
CA ALA A 28 15.36 0.50 6.91
C ALA A 28 14.63 1.69 6.27
N LYS A 29 15.35 2.72 5.82
CA LYS A 29 14.76 3.83 5.05
C LYS A 29 14.28 3.35 3.68
N ARG A 30 15.08 2.55 2.96
CA ARG A 30 14.70 1.99 1.66
C ARG A 30 13.47 1.10 1.78
N GLN A 31 13.44 0.22 2.76
CA GLN A 31 12.29 -0.65 3.00
C GLN A 31 11.03 0.16 3.27
N ARG A 32 11.10 1.18 4.14
CA ARG A 32 9.97 2.09 4.41
C ARG A 32 9.51 2.82 3.15
N ALA A 33 10.43 3.25 2.28
CA ALA A 33 10.07 3.87 1.01
C ALA A 33 9.30 2.92 0.08
N VAL A 34 9.71 1.64 0.01
CA VAL A 34 9.01 0.61 -0.78
C VAL A 34 7.61 0.36 -0.22
N THR A 35 7.51 0.13 1.10
CA THR A 35 6.26 -0.09 1.82
C THR A 35 5.29 1.08 1.65
N ARG A 36 5.78 2.31 1.79
CA ARG A 36 5.00 3.53 1.61
C ARG A 36 4.53 3.71 0.16
N ASN A 37 5.34 3.34 -0.82
CA ASN A 37 4.95 3.38 -2.23
C ASN A 37 3.83 2.37 -2.53
N TRP A 38 3.96 1.15 -2.00
CA TRP A 38 2.90 0.14 -2.10
C TRP A 38 1.59 0.63 -1.48
N PHE A 39 1.63 1.19 -0.27
CA PHE A 39 0.44 1.75 0.39
C PHE A 39 -0.19 2.86 -0.44
N ARG A 40 0.62 3.82 -0.92
CA ARG A 40 0.18 4.90 -1.80
C ARG A 40 -0.54 4.34 -3.03
N ARG A 41 0.04 3.34 -3.69
CA ARG A 41 -0.55 2.70 -4.87
C ARG A 41 -1.91 2.09 -4.53
N CYS A 42 -2.02 1.29 -3.47
CA CYS A 42 -3.28 0.65 -3.07
C CYS A 42 -4.38 1.68 -2.77
N MET A 43 -4.04 2.73 -2.02
CA MET A 43 -4.96 3.81 -1.70
C MET A 43 -5.45 4.56 -2.96
N LEU A 44 -4.54 4.94 -3.86
CA LEU A 44 -4.91 5.64 -5.10
C LEU A 44 -5.69 4.75 -6.07
N ALA A 45 -5.36 3.46 -6.14
CA ALA A 45 -6.14 2.49 -6.90
C ALA A 45 -7.57 2.38 -6.34
N ARG A 46 -7.73 2.33 -5.02
CA ARG A 46 -9.06 2.29 -4.39
C ARG A 46 -9.87 3.56 -4.64
N LEU A 47 -9.23 4.73 -4.61
CA LEU A 47 -9.89 5.98 -5.01
C LEU A 47 -10.41 5.91 -6.46
N CYS A 48 -9.58 5.41 -7.38
CA CYS A 48 -9.96 5.23 -8.78
C CYS A 48 -11.13 4.24 -8.94
N GLU A 49 -11.15 3.14 -8.18
CA GLU A 49 -12.27 2.21 -8.15
C GLU A 49 -13.57 2.88 -7.74
N LEU A 50 -13.57 3.71 -6.68
CA LEU A 50 -14.78 4.39 -6.19
C LEU A 50 -15.35 5.37 -7.22
N TYR A 51 -14.49 6.13 -7.90
CA TYR A 51 -14.94 7.02 -8.98
C TYR A 51 -15.48 6.25 -10.19
N TYR A 52 -14.85 5.12 -10.53
CA TYR A 52 -15.34 4.25 -11.59
C TYR A 52 -16.68 3.61 -11.22
N GLU A 53 -16.86 3.23 -9.96
CA GLU A 53 -18.11 2.71 -9.42
C GLU A 53 -19.23 3.76 -9.47
N GLU A 54 -18.95 5.00 -9.05
CA GLU A 54 -19.89 6.13 -9.13
C GLU A 54 -20.37 6.33 -10.58
N GLN A 55 -19.46 6.26 -11.55
CA GLN A 55 -19.85 6.35 -12.96
C GLN A 55 -20.73 5.18 -13.41
N LEU A 56 -20.38 3.96 -13.01
CA LEU A 56 -21.16 2.77 -13.38
C LEU A 56 -22.54 2.77 -12.73
N LEU A 57 -22.67 3.32 -11.52
CA LEU A 57 -23.95 3.55 -10.83
C LEU A 57 -24.81 4.60 -11.54
N GLY A 58 -24.20 5.65 -12.07
CA GLY A 58 -24.88 6.67 -12.86
C GLY A 58 -25.22 6.24 -14.29
N ALA A 59 -24.64 5.13 -14.78
CA ALA A 59 -24.93 4.59 -16.09
C ALA A 59 -26.12 3.62 -16.06
N GLU A 60 -26.88 3.53 -17.15
CA GLU A 60 -27.99 2.58 -17.31
C GLU A 60 -27.50 1.14 -17.55
N CYS A 61 -26.65 0.63 -16.65
CA CYS A 61 -26.07 -0.71 -16.71
C CYS A 61 -26.72 -1.65 -15.70
N SER A 62 -27.00 -2.90 -16.11
CA SER A 62 -27.46 -3.94 -15.18
C SER A 62 -26.41 -4.24 -14.11
N SER A 63 -26.85 -4.74 -12.94
CA SER A 63 -25.94 -5.13 -11.84
C SER A 63 -24.83 -6.08 -12.30
N ARG A 64 -25.17 -7.09 -13.12
CA ARG A 64 -24.20 -8.05 -13.67
C ARG A 64 -23.15 -7.38 -14.56
N GLN A 65 -23.55 -6.42 -15.40
CA GLN A 65 -22.61 -5.66 -16.22
C GLN A 65 -21.68 -4.79 -15.36
N ARG A 66 -22.20 -4.17 -14.30
CA ARG A 66 -21.39 -3.37 -13.37
C ARG A 66 -20.32 -4.21 -12.69
N ILE A 67 -20.69 -5.37 -12.14
CA ILE A 67 -19.74 -6.32 -11.52
C ILE A 67 -18.67 -6.76 -12.54
N GLY A 68 -19.07 -7.12 -13.76
CA GLY A 68 -18.12 -7.54 -14.80
C GLY A 68 -17.14 -6.44 -15.21
N ARG A 69 -17.62 -5.20 -15.36
CA ARG A 69 -16.77 -4.03 -15.68
C ARG A 69 -15.83 -3.68 -14.54
N MET A 70 -16.32 -3.71 -13.30
CA MET A 70 -15.49 -3.47 -12.11
C MET A 70 -14.40 -4.55 -11.98
N SER A 71 -14.75 -5.83 -12.16
CA SER A 71 -13.75 -6.91 -12.14
C SER A 71 -12.70 -6.76 -13.25
N ALA A 72 -13.11 -6.37 -14.46
CA ALA A 72 -12.18 -6.08 -15.54
C ALA A 72 -11.27 -4.88 -15.23
N PHE A 73 -11.81 -3.84 -14.62
CA PHE A 73 -11.05 -2.69 -14.14
C PHE A 73 -9.98 -3.11 -13.12
N LYS A 74 -10.36 -3.87 -12.08
CA LYS A 74 -9.45 -4.32 -11.02
C LYS A 74 -8.31 -5.17 -11.57
N ARG A 75 -8.60 -6.11 -12.48
CA ARG A 75 -7.57 -6.93 -13.15
C ARG A 75 -6.61 -6.11 -14.00
N ARG A 76 -7.07 -4.99 -14.57
CA ARG A 76 -6.21 -4.07 -15.32
C ARG A 76 -5.39 -3.15 -14.41
N ALA A 77 -5.93 -2.79 -13.24
CA ALA A 77 -5.21 -2.01 -12.24
C ALA A 77 -4.14 -2.84 -11.53
N ASP A 78 -4.31 -4.15 -11.50
CA ASP A 78 -3.33 -5.05 -10.91
C ASP A 78 -1.98 -5.00 -11.64
N GLY A 79 -0.89 -5.14 -10.91
CA GLY A 79 0.48 -4.89 -11.42
C GLY A 79 0.85 -3.43 -11.76
N GLU A 80 -0.09 -2.55 -12.09
CA GLU A 80 0.17 -1.19 -12.60
C GLU A 80 0.65 -0.15 -11.56
N THR A 81 1.35 0.89 -12.02
CA THR A 81 1.72 2.02 -11.14
C THR A 81 0.52 2.90 -10.80
N ALA A 82 0.61 3.67 -9.71
CA ALA A 82 -0.46 4.59 -9.31
C ALA A 82 -0.80 5.58 -10.44
N GLU A 83 0.23 6.14 -11.08
CA GLU A 83 0.11 7.13 -12.15
C GLU A 83 -0.59 6.53 -13.38
N ASN A 84 -0.25 5.29 -13.74
CA ASN A 84 -0.90 4.58 -14.84
C ASN A 84 -2.38 4.34 -14.51
N ILE A 85 -2.68 3.92 -13.27
CA ILE A 85 -4.05 3.67 -12.82
C ILE A 85 -4.91 4.94 -12.92
N ILE A 86 -4.39 6.05 -12.41
CA ILE A 86 -5.07 7.35 -12.46
C ILE A 86 -5.27 7.80 -13.92
N SER A 87 -4.23 7.72 -14.74
CA SER A 87 -4.23 8.15 -16.14
C SER A 87 -5.31 7.42 -16.95
N TYR A 88 -5.33 6.08 -16.90
CA TYR A 88 -6.31 5.32 -17.65
C TYR A 88 -7.72 5.50 -17.07
N THR A 89 -7.86 5.62 -15.74
CA THR A 89 -9.17 5.83 -15.10
C THR A 89 -9.77 7.15 -15.55
N CYS A 90 -8.97 8.22 -15.58
CA CYS A 90 -9.41 9.52 -16.09
C CYS A 90 -9.94 9.48 -17.52
N ILE A 91 -9.37 8.63 -18.40
CA ILE A 91 -9.83 8.47 -19.79
C ILE A 91 -11.20 7.80 -19.85
N GLN A 92 -11.50 6.89 -18.92
CA GLN A 92 -12.78 6.19 -18.87
C GLN A 92 -13.88 7.03 -18.21
N LEU A 93 -13.52 8.00 -17.38
CA LEU A 93 -14.47 8.80 -16.62
C LEU A 93 -15.07 9.96 -17.44
N SER A 94 -16.29 10.36 -17.09
CA SER A 94 -16.88 11.61 -17.56
C SER A 94 -16.00 12.80 -17.13
N GLY A 95 -15.99 13.88 -17.92
CA GLY A 95 -15.15 15.04 -17.64
C GLY A 95 -15.38 15.71 -16.26
N ARG A 96 -16.57 15.52 -15.65
CA ARG A 96 -16.82 15.96 -14.27
C ARG A 96 -16.11 15.04 -13.27
N LEU A 97 -16.30 13.73 -13.36
CA LEU A 97 -15.70 12.76 -12.44
C LEU A 97 -14.18 12.71 -12.58
N ALA A 98 -13.66 12.80 -13.81
CA ALA A 98 -12.22 12.85 -14.06
C ALA A 98 -11.54 14.06 -13.38
N ARG A 99 -12.20 15.24 -13.38
CA ARG A 99 -11.68 16.42 -12.68
C ARG A 99 -11.68 16.26 -11.17
N LYS A 100 -12.75 15.70 -10.61
CA LYS A 100 -12.82 15.40 -9.18
C LYS A 100 -11.76 14.40 -8.76
N LEU A 101 -11.60 13.30 -9.51
CA LEU A 101 -10.57 12.29 -9.27
C LEU A 101 -9.18 12.94 -9.24
N ARG A 102 -8.84 13.77 -10.23
CA ARG A 102 -7.55 14.49 -10.25
C ARG A 102 -7.35 15.35 -9.01
N GLN A 103 -8.36 16.15 -8.63
CA GLN A 103 -8.28 17.01 -7.44
C GLN A 103 -8.08 16.20 -6.14
N ASP A 104 -8.81 15.10 -5.99
CA ASP A 104 -8.68 14.22 -4.83
C ASP A 104 -7.31 13.50 -4.82
N THR A 105 -6.83 13.04 -5.98
CA THR A 105 -5.49 12.47 -6.15
C THR A 105 -4.41 13.49 -5.79
N ASP A 106 -4.46 14.70 -6.35
CA ASP A 106 -3.48 15.76 -6.09
C ASP A 106 -3.43 16.11 -4.60
N MET A 107 -4.59 16.16 -3.94
CA MET A 107 -4.70 16.40 -2.49
C MET A 107 -4.05 15.27 -1.68
N LEU A 108 -4.38 14.01 -2.00
CA LEU A 108 -3.79 12.87 -1.31
C LEU A 108 -2.28 12.80 -1.54
N GLU A 109 -1.80 13.04 -2.76
CA GLU A 109 -0.37 13.05 -3.08
C GLU A 109 0.36 14.16 -2.31
N ALA A 110 -0.22 15.35 -2.20
CA ALA A 110 0.34 16.43 -1.40
C ALA A 110 0.56 16.00 0.06
N CYS A 111 -0.36 15.22 0.65
CA CYS A 111 -0.19 14.65 1.99
C CYS A 111 1.05 13.74 2.11
N PHE A 112 1.44 13.01 1.05
CA PHE A 112 2.63 12.16 1.06
C PHE A 112 3.92 12.91 0.74
N LEU A 113 3.85 14.01 0.00
CA LEU A 113 4.99 14.87 -0.31
C LEU A 113 5.43 15.71 0.89
N GLU A 114 4.49 16.05 1.78
CA GLU A 114 4.82 16.78 3.00
C GLU A 114 5.69 15.91 3.94
N PRO A 115 6.89 16.39 4.34
CA PRO A 115 7.71 15.68 5.31
C PRO A 115 7.02 15.66 6.67
N ILE A 116 7.07 14.52 7.35
CA ILE A 116 6.54 14.42 8.72
C ILE A 116 7.39 15.32 9.63
N PRO A 117 6.78 16.20 10.44
CA PRO A 117 7.50 17.07 11.35
C PRO A 117 8.43 16.27 12.28
N PRO A 118 9.63 16.79 12.63
CA PRO A 118 10.58 16.05 13.47
C PRO A 118 10.00 15.61 14.84
N ASN A 119 9.10 16.40 15.42
CA ASN A 119 8.43 16.05 16.67
C ASN A 119 7.50 14.83 16.50
N ASP A 120 6.74 14.79 15.42
CA ASP A 120 5.83 13.69 15.10
C ASP A 120 6.63 12.42 14.80
N GLU A 121 7.73 12.54 14.05
CA GLU A 121 8.64 11.42 13.80
C GLU A 121 9.22 10.85 15.10
N ALA A 122 9.68 11.72 16.01
CA ALA A 122 10.19 11.30 17.31
C ALA A 122 9.11 10.67 18.20
N TRP A 123 7.85 11.09 18.05
CA TRP A 123 6.72 10.46 18.72
C TRP A 123 6.40 9.08 18.13
N ILE A 124 6.26 8.96 16.80
CA ILE A 124 5.97 7.69 16.11
C ILE A 124 7.01 6.64 16.49
N ARG A 125 8.31 6.97 16.43
CA ARG A 125 9.40 6.04 16.80
C ARG A 125 9.34 5.53 18.25
N ARG A 126 8.66 6.25 19.15
CA ARG A 126 8.50 5.87 20.56
C ARG A 126 7.19 5.13 20.85
N ALA A 127 6.26 5.11 19.91
CA ALA A 127 4.97 4.42 20.02
C ALA A 127 5.09 2.90 19.83
N GLY A 128 4.10 2.16 20.28
CA GLY A 128 3.98 0.71 20.03
C GLY A 128 4.77 -0.16 21.01
N LYS A 129 5.10 0.39 22.18
CA LYS A 129 5.74 -0.30 23.30
C LYS A 129 4.73 -1.12 24.10
N TRP A 130 5.25 -1.94 25.00
CA TRP A 130 4.42 -2.67 25.96
C TRP A 130 3.62 -1.69 26.83
N GLY A 131 2.30 -1.90 26.90
CA GLY A 131 1.36 -1.02 27.60
C GLY A 131 0.69 0.03 26.71
N ASP A 132 1.17 0.22 25.48
CA ASP A 132 0.55 1.13 24.51
C ASP A 132 -0.74 0.53 23.91
N PRO A 133 -1.61 1.38 23.32
CA PRO A 133 -2.77 0.92 22.56
C PRO A 133 -2.40 -0.11 21.48
N THR A 134 -3.17 -1.20 21.43
CA THR A 134 -3.03 -2.23 20.40
C THR A 134 -3.21 -1.63 19.00
N LYS A 135 -2.58 -2.25 17.99
CA LYS A 135 -2.71 -1.81 16.59
C LYS A 135 -4.17 -1.71 16.14
N ALA A 136 -5.00 -2.69 16.52
CA ALA A 136 -6.42 -2.69 16.19
C ALA A 136 -7.16 -1.47 16.79
N ARG A 137 -6.85 -1.11 18.04
CA ARG A 137 -7.45 0.06 18.69
C ARG A 137 -6.96 1.38 18.10
N MET A 138 -5.68 1.43 17.71
CA MET A 138 -5.13 2.55 16.96
C MET A 138 -5.78 2.67 15.57
N ALA A 139 -5.97 1.57 14.85
CA ALA A 139 -6.66 1.55 13.56
C ALA A 139 -8.08 2.10 13.65
N GLN A 140 -8.87 1.65 14.64
CA GLN A 140 -10.20 2.19 14.88
C GLN A 140 -10.18 3.71 15.15
N ARG A 141 -9.20 4.19 15.93
CA ARG A 141 -9.05 5.63 16.19
C ARG A 141 -8.71 6.41 14.92
N MET A 142 -7.75 5.90 14.14
CA MET A 142 -7.33 6.49 12.87
C MET A 142 -8.49 6.57 11.88
N GLU A 143 -9.22 5.47 11.72
CA GLU A 143 -10.38 5.39 10.83
C GLU A 143 -11.44 6.43 11.18
N LEU A 144 -11.75 6.61 12.48
CA LEU A 144 -12.69 7.64 12.95
C LEU A 144 -12.24 9.07 12.64
N GLN A 145 -10.96 9.39 12.88
CA GLN A 145 -10.42 10.73 12.59
C GLN A 145 -10.32 10.99 11.09
N LEU A 146 -9.79 10.04 10.33
CA LEU A 146 -9.64 10.13 8.89
C LEU A 146 -11.00 10.26 8.20
N THR A 147 -12.02 9.51 8.62
CA THR A 147 -13.37 9.62 8.05
C THR A 147 -13.91 11.04 8.19
N ARG A 148 -13.78 11.65 9.38
CA ARG A 148 -14.25 13.02 9.62
C ARG A 148 -13.47 14.04 8.80
N SER A 149 -12.15 13.90 8.77
CA SER A 149 -11.28 14.84 8.09
C SER A 149 -11.42 14.76 6.58
N LEU A 150 -11.27 13.56 6.02
CA LEU A 150 -11.28 13.34 4.59
C LEU A 150 -12.67 13.56 4.00
N ALA A 151 -13.76 13.36 4.74
CA ALA A 151 -15.11 13.67 4.24
C ALA A 151 -15.30 15.16 3.91
N THR A 152 -14.48 16.05 4.49
CA THR A 152 -14.52 17.49 4.17
C THR A 152 -13.57 17.89 3.05
N ARG A 153 -12.59 17.03 2.73
CA ARG A 153 -11.50 17.33 1.78
C ARG A 153 -11.64 16.59 0.45
N LEU A 154 -12.18 15.37 0.47
CA LEU A 154 -12.41 14.54 -0.70
C LEU A 154 -13.78 14.79 -1.31
N GLN A 155 -13.86 14.66 -2.63
CA GLN A 155 -15.11 14.77 -3.40
C GLN A 155 -15.74 13.41 -3.76
N VAL A 156 -15.09 12.32 -3.34
CA VAL A 156 -15.58 10.95 -3.51
C VAL A 156 -16.88 10.74 -2.71
N SER A 157 -17.84 10.06 -3.33
CA SER A 157 -19.18 9.87 -2.77
C SER A 157 -19.20 8.96 -1.53
N ASP A 158 -18.31 7.97 -1.44
CA ASP A 158 -18.18 7.07 -0.29
C ASP A 158 -16.82 7.19 0.40
N THR A 159 -16.66 8.25 1.18
CA THR A 159 -15.42 8.48 1.94
C THR A 159 -15.24 7.46 3.07
N ALA A 160 -16.31 6.94 3.65
CA ALA A 160 -16.21 5.98 4.75
C ALA A 160 -15.61 4.65 4.26
N SER A 161 -16.10 4.11 3.14
CA SER A 161 -15.49 2.91 2.53
C SER A 161 -14.05 3.17 2.12
N PHE A 162 -13.75 4.33 1.52
CA PHE A 162 -12.38 4.70 1.17
C PHE A 162 -11.43 4.64 2.38
N VAL A 163 -11.84 5.24 3.50
CA VAL A 163 -11.02 5.30 4.72
C VAL A 163 -10.87 3.92 5.36
N HIS A 164 -11.94 3.12 5.38
CA HIS A 164 -11.89 1.76 5.89
C HIS A 164 -10.87 0.90 5.13
N ASP A 165 -10.95 0.92 3.80
CA ASP A 165 -10.06 0.13 2.95
C ASP A 165 -8.62 0.64 3.04
N THR A 166 -8.43 1.97 3.07
CA THR A 166 -7.11 2.58 3.29
C THR A 166 -6.51 2.16 4.63
N THR A 167 -7.29 2.16 5.70
CA THR A 167 -6.84 1.71 7.02
C THR A 167 -6.50 0.21 7.00
N THR A 168 -7.26 -0.60 6.26
CA THR A 168 -7.01 -2.02 6.05
C THR A 168 -5.70 -2.26 5.29
N PHE A 169 -5.41 -1.48 4.25
CA PHE A 169 -4.13 -1.57 3.52
C PHE A 169 -2.93 -1.26 4.43
N ALA A 170 -2.99 -0.17 5.20
CA ALA A 170 -1.95 0.11 6.20
C ALA A 170 -1.88 -0.99 7.28
N GLY A 171 -3.00 -1.66 7.53
CA GLY A 171 -3.14 -2.80 8.42
C GLY A 171 -2.27 -4.01 8.06
N PHE A 172 -1.71 -4.10 6.85
CA PHE A 172 -0.73 -5.14 6.51
C PHE A 172 0.69 -4.84 7.02
N HIS A 173 0.97 -3.61 7.45
CA HIS A 173 2.30 -3.20 7.87
C HIS A 173 2.53 -3.35 9.37
N MET A 174 3.79 -3.34 9.80
CA MET A 174 4.13 -3.31 11.22
C MET A 174 3.59 -2.04 11.89
N TYR A 175 3.43 -2.05 13.22
CA TYR A 175 2.77 -0.95 13.95
C TYR A 175 3.29 0.44 13.60
N LEU A 176 4.61 0.59 13.51
CA LEU A 176 5.24 1.87 13.19
C LEU A 176 4.98 2.29 11.75
N ASP A 177 5.14 1.38 10.80
CA ASP A 177 4.91 1.66 9.37
C ASP A 177 3.43 1.98 9.10
N PHE A 178 2.52 1.25 9.76
CA PHE A 178 1.09 1.56 9.80
C PHE A 178 0.84 3.01 10.26
N LEU A 179 1.52 3.45 11.33
CA LEU A 179 1.42 4.83 11.76
C LEU A 179 1.97 5.76 10.69
N TRP A 180 3.18 5.55 10.19
CA TRP A 180 3.80 6.39 9.15
C TRP A 180 2.89 6.62 7.94
N ASP A 181 2.21 5.58 7.48
CA ASP A 181 1.34 5.62 6.33
C ASP A 181 0.07 6.46 6.58
N LEU A 182 -0.63 6.21 7.69
CA LEU A 182 -1.86 6.95 8.00
C LEU A 182 -1.60 8.35 8.56
N TRP A 183 -0.47 8.57 9.23
CA TRP A 183 -0.12 9.87 9.82
C TRP A 183 0.02 10.97 8.77
N ALA A 184 0.52 10.60 7.59
CA ALA A 184 0.64 11.51 6.45
C ALA A 184 -0.72 12.08 6.04
N LEU A 185 -1.81 11.32 6.20
CA LEU A 185 -3.16 11.73 5.80
C LEU A 185 -3.83 12.67 6.81
N LEU A 186 -3.34 12.72 8.05
CA LEU A 186 -3.87 13.58 9.10
C LEU A 186 -3.39 15.02 8.95
N SER A 187 -4.26 15.98 9.27
CA SER A 187 -3.88 17.39 9.45
C SER A 187 -3.09 17.59 10.76
N SER A 188 -2.44 18.74 10.92
CA SER A 188 -1.69 19.06 12.14
C SER A 188 -2.53 18.94 13.42
N ASP A 189 -3.77 19.43 13.38
CA ASP A 189 -4.68 19.40 14.54
C ASP A 189 -5.12 17.97 14.86
N GLU A 190 -5.37 17.15 13.84
CA GLU A 190 -5.75 15.74 14.01
C GLU A 190 -4.61 14.90 14.58
N ARG A 191 -3.36 15.16 14.15
CA ARG A 191 -2.16 14.53 14.70
C ARG A 191 -2.05 14.85 16.18
N TYR A 192 -2.22 16.12 16.56
CA TYR A 192 -2.23 16.55 17.96
C TYR A 192 -3.31 15.82 18.78
N GLU A 193 -4.55 15.80 18.29
CA GLU A 193 -5.65 15.09 18.95
C GLU A 193 -5.37 13.58 19.11
N CYS A 194 -4.77 12.95 18.10
CA CYS A 194 -4.42 11.54 18.14
C CYS A 194 -3.34 11.27 19.19
N THR A 195 -2.30 12.10 19.23
CA THR A 195 -1.24 12.04 20.24
C THR A 195 -1.80 12.27 21.65
N MET A 196 -2.69 13.24 21.84
CA MET A 196 -3.33 13.49 23.14
C MET A 196 -4.21 12.31 23.58
N TRP A 197 -5.00 11.75 22.67
CA TRP A 197 -5.78 10.54 22.96
C TRP A 197 -4.87 9.38 23.38
N TYR A 198 -3.78 9.15 22.64
CA TYR A 198 -2.82 8.09 22.90
C TYR A 198 -2.19 8.19 24.29
N GLN A 199 -1.78 9.39 24.69
CA GLN A 199 -1.15 9.63 25.99
C GLN A 199 -2.12 9.51 27.17
N ASN A 200 -3.40 9.80 26.95
CA ASN A 200 -4.44 9.73 27.98
C ASN A 200 -5.09 8.35 28.12
N MET A 201 -4.59 7.35 27.39
CA MET A 201 -5.09 6.00 27.49
C MET A 201 -4.67 5.36 28.83
N PRO A 202 -5.59 4.71 29.56
CA PRO A 202 -5.24 4.01 30.80
C PRO A 202 -4.19 2.94 30.49
N THR A 203 -2.97 3.13 30.98
CA THR A 203 -1.91 2.13 30.88
C THR A 203 -2.31 0.97 31.78
N GLY A 204 -2.66 -0.18 31.19
CA GLY A 204 -2.91 -1.41 31.95
C GLY A 204 -4.34 -1.66 32.40
N ALA A 205 -5.32 -1.60 31.50
CA ALA A 205 -6.48 -2.46 31.66
C ALA A 205 -6.01 -3.91 31.48
N ARG A 206 -5.63 -4.58 32.58
CA ARG A 206 -5.59 -6.05 32.64
C ARG A 206 -6.88 -6.53 31.98
N VAL A 207 -6.75 -7.33 30.93
CA VAL A 207 -7.84 -8.23 30.53
C VAL A 207 -8.22 -8.97 31.82
N PRO A 208 -9.45 -8.86 32.33
CA PRO A 208 -9.86 -9.75 33.41
C PRO A 208 -9.67 -11.16 32.86
N ASP A 209 -8.87 -11.98 33.55
CA ASP A 209 -8.80 -13.41 33.27
C ASP A 209 -10.24 -13.92 33.21
N SER A 210 -10.70 -14.19 31.99
CA SER A 210 -12.02 -14.76 31.77
C SER A 210 -11.90 -16.24 32.08
N THR A 211 -11.97 -16.57 33.36
CA THR A 211 -12.37 -17.90 33.80
C THR A 211 -13.83 -18.06 33.41
N ALA A 212 -14.07 -18.62 32.23
CA ALA A 212 -15.32 -19.26 31.90
C ALA A 212 -14.98 -20.48 31.05
N ASP A 213 -15.06 -21.63 31.71
CA ASP A 213 -15.20 -22.94 31.10
C ASP A 213 -16.20 -22.90 29.92
N GLU A 214 -15.76 -23.56 28.85
CA GLU A 214 -16.43 -24.21 27.71
C GLU A 214 -17.98 -24.47 27.75
N PRO A 215 -18.66 -24.73 26.60
CA PRO A 215 -18.13 -25.57 25.50
C PRO A 215 -18.43 -25.17 24.04
N MET A 216 -17.65 -25.83 23.17
CA MET A 216 -17.83 -26.00 21.74
C MET A 216 -19.28 -26.16 21.27
N ALA A 217 -19.63 -25.42 20.22
CA ALA A 217 -20.55 -25.90 19.19
C ALA A 217 -19.97 -25.56 17.81
N ALA A 218 -19.84 -26.59 16.99
CA ALA A 218 -19.33 -26.57 15.62
C ALA A 218 -20.37 -26.02 14.62
N SER A 219 -19.89 -25.84 13.37
CA SER A 219 -20.58 -25.40 12.13
C SER A 219 -20.73 -23.88 11.95
N ASP A 220 -20.40 -23.25 10.82
CA ASP A 220 -20.10 -23.77 9.48
C ASP A 220 -19.11 -22.88 8.72
N HIS A 221 -18.42 -23.55 7.81
CA HIS A 221 -17.60 -23.13 6.69
C HIS A 221 -17.92 -21.74 6.06
N CYS A 222 -16.92 -20.87 5.94
CA CYS A 222 -16.84 -19.90 4.86
C CYS A 222 -15.39 -19.78 4.39
N GLY A 223 -15.14 -20.16 3.13
CA GLY A 223 -13.81 -20.34 2.56
C GLY A 223 -13.03 -19.04 2.44
N VAL A 224 -11.83 -19.05 3.01
CA VAL A 224 -10.78 -18.07 2.72
C VAL A 224 -9.92 -18.66 1.60
N ALA A 225 -9.84 -17.95 0.48
CA ALA A 225 -8.94 -18.29 -0.60
C ALA A 225 -7.49 -18.11 -0.12
N GLU A 226 -6.80 -19.25 -0.05
CA GLU A 226 -5.40 -19.47 0.24
C GLU A 226 -4.53 -18.82 -0.87
N TRP A 227 -3.85 -17.73 -0.53
CA TRP A 227 -2.79 -17.15 -1.35
C TRP A 227 -1.44 -17.57 -0.79
N ASP A 228 -1.13 -18.86 -0.93
CA ASP A 228 0.24 -19.35 -0.82
C ASP A 228 0.87 -19.32 -2.21
N GLN A 229 1.76 -18.36 -2.44
CA GLN A 229 2.78 -18.49 -3.48
C GLN A 229 4.15 -18.19 -2.89
N GLU A 230 4.92 -19.26 -2.76
CA GLU A 230 6.36 -19.29 -2.56
C GLU A 230 7.06 -18.36 -3.56
N ILE A 231 7.79 -17.38 -3.02
CA ILE A 231 8.76 -16.62 -3.78
C ILE A 231 10.01 -17.50 -3.90
N ILE A 232 10.17 -18.17 -5.05
CA ILE A 232 11.43 -18.80 -5.45
C ILE A 232 12.32 -17.69 -6.05
N PRO A 233 13.52 -17.42 -5.51
CA PRO A 233 14.45 -16.49 -6.14
C PRO A 233 15.03 -17.11 -7.43
N PRO A 234 15.27 -16.32 -8.49
CA PRO A 234 15.92 -16.83 -9.69
C PRO A 234 17.39 -17.17 -9.38
N SER A 235 17.76 -18.44 -9.64
CA SER A 235 19.14 -18.90 -9.59
C SER A 235 19.88 -18.42 -10.84
N ASP A 236 21.00 -17.74 -10.63
CA ASP A 236 22.03 -17.53 -11.62
C ASP A 236 22.55 -18.89 -12.11
N ASN A 237 22.42 -19.16 -13.40
CA ASN A 237 23.36 -19.89 -14.26
C ASN A 237 22.69 -20.11 -15.61
N ASP A 238 23.22 -19.48 -16.65
CA ASP A 238 23.62 -20.14 -17.90
C ASP A 238 24.19 -19.07 -18.86
N VAL A 239 25.49 -18.85 -18.74
CA VAL A 239 26.33 -18.24 -19.77
C VAL A 239 27.26 -19.33 -20.29
N GLU A 240 26.96 -19.87 -21.48
CA GLU A 240 27.93 -20.33 -22.49
C GLU A 240 27.13 -20.66 -23.78
N ASN A 241 27.05 -19.78 -24.77
CA ASN A 241 28.02 -19.38 -25.80
C ASN A 241 28.04 -20.30 -27.06
N THR A 242 27.72 -19.64 -28.18
CA THR A 242 28.19 -19.82 -29.56
C THR A 242 27.78 -21.01 -30.44
N ASP A 243 27.12 -20.64 -31.54
CA ASP A 243 27.56 -20.75 -32.95
C ASP A 243 26.84 -21.70 -33.92
N GLN A 244 26.51 -21.08 -35.07
CA GLN A 244 26.42 -21.63 -36.43
C GLN A 244 25.28 -22.60 -36.79
N GLN A 245 24.32 -22.10 -37.59
CA GLN A 245 24.03 -22.69 -38.91
C GLN A 245 23.17 -21.78 -39.81
N GLU A 246 23.60 -21.69 -41.07
CA GLU A 246 23.07 -20.91 -42.20
C GLU A 246 21.63 -21.26 -42.65
N PRO A 247 20.97 -20.40 -43.44
CA PRO A 247 19.61 -20.64 -43.95
C PRO A 247 19.63 -21.33 -45.33
N PRO A 248 18.64 -22.17 -45.67
CA PRO A 248 18.37 -22.50 -47.05
C PRO A 248 17.21 -21.66 -47.61
N SER A 249 17.57 -20.91 -48.64
CA SER A 249 16.73 -20.48 -49.76
C SER A 249 15.82 -21.60 -50.28
N GLY A 250 14.53 -21.30 -50.47
CA GLY A 250 13.58 -22.21 -51.09
C GLY A 250 12.34 -21.47 -51.59
N SER A 251 12.44 -20.93 -52.80
CA SER A 251 11.35 -20.36 -53.59
C SER A 251 10.29 -21.42 -53.91
N ARG A 252 9.00 -21.09 -53.76
CA ARG A 252 7.91 -21.73 -54.50
C ARG A 252 6.73 -20.78 -54.66
N ASP A 253 6.37 -20.60 -55.93
CA ASP A 253 5.33 -19.74 -56.50
C ASP A 253 3.90 -20.04 -56.00
N GLY A 254 3.02 -19.03 -56.16
CA GLY A 254 1.64 -18.87 -55.62
C GLY A 254 0.55 -19.79 -56.18
N PRO A 255 -0.69 -19.35 -56.49
CA PRO A 255 -1.43 -18.10 -56.19
C PRO A 255 -2.84 -18.35 -55.56
N TRP A 256 -3.69 -17.31 -55.45
CA TRP A 256 -5.18 -17.26 -55.52
C TRP A 256 -5.91 -16.43 -54.43
N ASN A 257 -6.56 -15.37 -54.94
CA ASN A 257 -7.85 -14.75 -54.60
C ASN A 257 -8.05 -14.09 -53.22
N ASN A 258 -8.20 -12.77 -53.10
CA ASN A 258 -9.15 -11.84 -53.73
C ASN A 258 -10.60 -12.06 -53.23
N PHE A 259 -11.00 -11.32 -52.19
CA PHE A 259 -12.40 -10.94 -51.95
C PHE A 259 -12.45 -9.59 -51.23
N GLY A 260 -12.77 -8.55 -51.99
CA GLY A 260 -13.44 -7.38 -51.45
C GLY A 260 -14.86 -7.74 -51.02
N ARG A 261 -15.39 -6.99 -50.05
CA ARG A 261 -16.83 -6.84 -49.87
C ARG A 261 -17.15 -5.40 -49.48
N PRO A 262 -18.10 -4.77 -50.18
CA PRO A 262 -18.77 -3.57 -49.71
C PRO A 262 -20.03 -3.94 -48.90
N ALA A 263 -20.43 -3.03 -48.02
CA ALA A 263 -21.80 -2.58 -47.82
C ALA A 263 -21.74 -1.21 -47.15
#